data_AF-A0A957Q510-F1
#
_entry.id   AF-A0A957Q510-F1
#
_cell.length_a   1.000
_cell.length_b   1.000
_cell.length_c   1.000
_cell.angle_alpha   90.00
_cell.angle_beta   90.00
_cell.angle_gamma   90.00
#
_symmetry.space_group_name_H-M   'P 1'
#
loop_
_entity.id
_entity.type
_entity.pdbx_description
1 polymer ?
#
loop_
_entity_poly.entity_id
_entity_poly.type
_entity_poly.pdbx_seq_one_letter_code
_entity_poly.pdbx_strand_id
1 'polypeptide(L)'
;MNCIIRGVQAGRWRYLIVIITGWLLLLLWPDVAHAQFWPSLGGRTLSRDGKWMVPVVGGVLSSDEDDHLGRGSVYAWDVSASYGAFIFPMAAGKVSYAGCNNAGGYGCWVLVDHGDGYLSLYGHMIDEGGGRVRVRTGEKVSSWTPLGRVGWTGMTSFGPHVHWEIHHAEQGRVRNDRFFSRASIVYCKFCAADGSVVQTVVASAYTGGGGILSRELIGALLLLLLGALIFFRPEVVAVGVHRAGRALSRFLQTSQSVWQTT
;
A
#
# COMPACT_ATOMS: atom_id res chain seq x y z
N MET A 1 39.54 30.68 -46.13
CA MET A 1 38.37 31.14 -45.35
C MET A 1 37.79 29.94 -44.63
N ASN A 2 38.16 29.70 -43.37
CA ASN A 2 37.60 28.61 -42.57
C ASN A 2 36.84 29.20 -41.39
N CYS A 3 35.51 29.08 -41.42
CA CYS A 3 34.63 29.48 -40.33
C CYS A 3 34.55 28.33 -39.31
N ILE A 4 35.08 28.57 -38.11
CA ILE A 4 34.90 27.72 -36.94
C ILE A 4 33.62 28.19 -36.25
N ILE A 5 32.52 27.43 -36.36
CA ILE A 5 31.38 27.59 -35.45
C ILE A 5 31.60 26.65 -34.27
N ARG A 6 32.07 27.22 -33.15
CA ARG A 6 32.05 26.58 -31.83
C ARG A 6 30.66 26.73 -31.20
N GLY A 7 30.09 25.58 -30.80
CA GLY A 7 29.39 25.40 -29.53
C GLY A 7 28.06 26.14 -29.33
N VAL A 8 26.96 25.49 -29.70
CA VAL A 8 25.65 25.75 -29.07
C VAL A 8 25.36 24.63 -28.07
N GLN A 9 24.95 25.06 -26.87
CA GLN A 9 24.80 24.30 -25.65
C GLN A 9 23.88 23.06 -25.76
N ALA A 10 24.46 21.87 -25.76
CA ALA A 10 23.73 20.59 -25.73
C ALA A 10 23.20 20.19 -24.32
N GLY A 11 23.39 21.03 -23.30
CA GLY A 11 23.06 20.70 -21.91
C GLY A 11 21.62 21.01 -21.47
N ARG A 12 20.94 22.00 -22.07
CA ARG A 12 19.64 22.49 -21.59
C ARG A 12 18.42 21.72 -22.10
N TRP A 13 18.50 21.17 -23.32
CA TRP A 13 17.39 20.46 -23.96
C TRP A 13 17.07 19.10 -23.33
N ARG A 14 18.07 18.45 -22.72
CA ARG A 14 17.92 17.15 -22.06
C ARG A 14 17.00 17.21 -20.84
N TYR A 15 17.10 18.28 -20.06
CA TYR A 15 16.22 18.51 -18.91
C TYR A 15 14.78 18.84 -19.34
N LEU A 16 14.63 19.61 -20.42
CA LEU A 16 13.30 19.96 -20.93
C LEU A 16 12.53 18.73 -21.41
N ILE A 17 13.20 17.81 -22.10
CA ILE A 17 12.59 16.56 -22.59
C ILE A 17 12.17 15.67 -21.42
N VAL A 18 13.04 15.49 -20.41
CA VAL A 18 12.71 14.68 -19.21
C VAL A 18 11.52 15.25 -18.45
N ILE A 19 11.48 16.58 -18.27
CA ILE A 19 10.36 17.27 -17.62
C ILE A 19 9.08 17.09 -18.44
N ILE A 20 9.12 17.33 -19.75
CA ILE A 20 7.93 17.19 -20.62
C ILE A 20 7.43 15.75 -20.65
N THR A 21 8.32 14.75 -20.73
CA THR A 21 7.92 13.33 -20.68
C THR A 21 7.38 12.94 -19.31
N GLY A 22 7.93 13.47 -18.22
CA GLY A 22 7.41 13.24 -16.86
C GLY A 22 6.01 13.84 -16.68
N TRP A 23 5.79 15.05 -17.20
CA TRP A 23 4.48 15.72 -17.18
C TRP A 23 3.45 15.04 -18.08
N LEU A 24 3.84 14.57 -19.27
CA LEU A 24 2.97 13.81 -20.18
C LEU A 24 2.57 12.46 -19.58
N LEU A 25 3.48 11.78 -18.87
CA LEU A 25 3.16 10.54 -18.16
C LEU A 25 2.18 10.76 -17.00
N LEU A 26 2.26 11.90 -16.30
CA LEU A 26 1.28 12.27 -15.26
C LEU A 26 -0.09 12.63 -15.84
N LEU A 27 -0.14 13.25 -17.03
CA LEU A 27 -1.38 13.65 -17.69
C LEU A 27 -2.10 12.50 -18.41
N LEU A 28 -1.36 11.56 -18.99
CA LEU A 28 -1.92 10.41 -19.72
C LEU A 28 -2.29 9.24 -18.80
N TRP A 29 -1.95 9.32 -17.52
CA TRP A 29 -2.16 8.27 -16.54
C TRP A 29 -2.55 8.85 -15.16
N PRO A 30 -3.68 9.60 -15.08
CA PRO A 30 -4.13 10.21 -13.82
C PRO A 30 -4.43 9.18 -12.72
N ASP A 31 -4.70 7.93 -13.10
CA ASP A 31 -4.93 6.83 -12.17
C ASP A 31 -3.63 6.27 -11.56
N VAL A 32 -2.45 6.56 -12.11
CA VAL A 32 -1.16 6.08 -11.57
C VAL A 32 -0.67 6.99 -10.44
N ALA A 33 -1.19 8.21 -10.35
CA ALA A 33 -1.04 9.06 -9.17
C ALA A 33 -1.93 8.61 -7.98
N HIS A 34 -2.95 7.79 -8.25
CA HIS A 34 -3.93 7.32 -7.25
C HIS A 34 -3.88 5.80 -7.01
N ALA A 35 -3.27 5.03 -7.91
CA ALA A 35 -2.92 3.64 -7.67
C ALA A 35 -1.93 3.64 -6.51
N GLN A 36 -2.38 3.11 -5.38
CA GLN A 36 -1.69 3.02 -4.11
C GLN A 36 -0.40 2.18 -4.24
N PHE A 37 0.62 2.71 -4.91
CA PHE A 37 1.93 2.10 -5.11
C PHE A 37 2.80 2.18 -3.85
N TRP A 38 2.20 2.49 -2.70
CA TRP A 38 2.87 2.49 -1.40
C TRP A 38 2.37 1.42 -0.42
N PRO A 39 2.26 0.12 -0.77
CA PRO A 39 2.00 -0.90 0.24
C PRO A 39 3.22 -1.23 1.14
N SER A 40 4.36 -0.52 1.04
CA SER A 40 5.60 -0.95 1.71
C SER A 40 6.39 0.10 2.51
N LEU A 41 5.86 1.32 2.70
CA LEU A 41 6.41 2.28 3.67
C LEU A 41 5.39 2.61 4.79
N GLY A 42 4.76 1.59 5.35
CA GLY A 42 4.08 1.69 6.65
C GLY A 42 2.69 2.32 6.67
N GLY A 43 1.99 2.38 5.53
CA GLY A 43 0.60 2.84 5.46
C GLY A 43 -0.36 1.82 6.06
N ARG A 44 -1.34 2.26 6.86
CA ARG A 44 -2.42 1.40 7.37
C ARG A 44 -3.32 0.97 6.21
N THR A 45 -3.76 -0.29 6.22
CA THR A 45 -4.77 -0.81 5.27
C THR A 45 -5.98 0.11 5.22
N LEU A 46 -6.36 0.50 4.00
CA LEU A 46 -7.52 1.36 3.76
C LEU A 46 -8.79 0.54 3.54
N SER A 47 -9.93 1.15 3.82
CA SER A 47 -11.25 0.63 3.45
C SER A 47 -11.41 0.61 1.92
N ARG A 48 -12.41 -0.13 1.43
CA ARG A 48 -12.70 -0.28 0.00
C ARG A 48 -12.96 1.05 -0.73
N ASP A 49 -13.47 2.05 -0.01
CA ASP A 49 -13.71 3.40 -0.51
C ASP A 49 -12.56 4.37 -0.23
N GLY A 50 -11.48 3.92 0.41
CA GLY A 50 -10.32 4.73 0.78
C GLY A 50 -10.58 5.75 1.91
N LYS A 51 -11.77 5.77 2.51
CA LYS A 51 -12.16 6.76 3.53
C LYS A 51 -11.53 6.46 4.89
N TRP A 52 -11.33 5.19 5.22
CA TRP A 52 -11.02 4.72 6.57
C TRP A 52 -9.77 3.86 6.61
N MET A 53 -9.13 3.80 7.77
CA MET A 53 -7.92 3.02 8.02
C MET A 53 -8.14 1.99 9.12
N VAL A 54 -7.45 0.86 9.04
CA VAL A 54 -7.32 -0.07 10.18
C VAL A 54 -6.64 0.62 11.37
N PRO A 55 -6.87 0.17 12.61
CA PRO A 55 -6.42 0.88 13.82
C PRO A 55 -4.91 0.90 14.06
N VAL A 56 -4.16 -0.05 13.50
CA VAL A 56 -2.72 -0.22 13.80
C VAL A 56 -1.91 -0.37 12.52
N VAL A 57 -0.75 0.25 12.49
CA VAL A 57 0.22 0.12 11.39
C VAL A 57 0.83 -1.28 11.41
N GLY A 58 0.73 -2.00 10.28
CA GLY A 58 1.33 -3.34 10.14
C GLY A 58 0.71 -4.41 11.05
N GLY A 59 -0.52 -4.22 11.51
CA GLY A 59 -1.24 -5.20 12.32
C GLY A 59 -1.62 -6.46 11.51
N VAL A 60 -1.82 -7.55 12.24
CA VAL A 60 -2.26 -8.84 11.71
C VAL A 60 -3.68 -9.12 12.20
N LEU A 61 -4.61 -9.38 11.30
CA LEU A 61 -5.97 -9.80 11.65
C LEU A 61 -5.90 -11.19 12.29
N SER A 62 -6.22 -11.29 13.58
CA SER A 62 -6.09 -12.51 14.37
C SER A 62 -7.42 -13.18 14.73
N SER A 63 -8.51 -12.41 14.71
CA SER A 63 -9.89 -12.87 14.89
C SER A 63 -10.79 -11.98 14.05
N ASP A 64 -11.72 -12.55 13.29
CA ASP A 64 -12.65 -11.81 12.45
C ASP A 64 -14.10 -11.91 12.97
N GLU A 65 -15.05 -11.29 12.25
CA GLU A 65 -16.45 -11.24 12.68
C GLU A 65 -17.05 -12.60 12.97
N ASP A 66 -16.61 -13.62 12.23
CA ASP A 66 -17.17 -14.96 12.29
C ASP A 66 -16.63 -15.69 13.53
N ASP A 67 -15.43 -15.34 13.99
CA ASP A 67 -14.84 -15.81 15.26
C ASP A 67 -15.48 -15.17 16.51
N HIS A 68 -16.16 -14.02 16.35
CA HIS A 68 -16.91 -13.38 17.43
C HIS A 68 -18.40 -13.75 17.46
N LEU A 69 -18.88 -14.62 16.57
CA LEU A 69 -20.25 -15.13 16.63
C LEU A 69 -20.47 -15.90 17.94
N GLY A 70 -21.43 -15.46 18.75
CA GLY A 70 -21.70 -16.04 20.08
C GLY A 70 -20.78 -15.52 21.19
N ARG A 71 -19.85 -14.61 20.88
CA ARG A 71 -19.13 -13.81 21.87
C ARG A 71 -19.86 -12.47 22.03
N GLY A 72 -19.76 -11.82 23.18
CA GLY A 72 -20.42 -10.52 23.46
C GLY A 72 -20.02 -9.35 22.54
N SER A 73 -19.17 -9.62 21.54
CA SER A 73 -18.53 -8.68 20.63
C SER A 73 -18.73 -9.06 19.15
N VAL A 74 -19.93 -9.50 18.80
CA VAL A 74 -20.33 -9.86 17.42
C VAL A 74 -19.89 -8.77 16.42
N TYR A 75 -19.32 -9.19 15.28
CA TYR A 75 -18.83 -8.33 14.19
C TYR A 75 -17.55 -7.53 14.46
N ALA A 76 -16.89 -7.76 15.59
CA ALA A 76 -15.58 -7.17 15.85
C ALA A 76 -14.45 -7.83 15.04
N TRP A 77 -13.33 -7.13 14.95
CA TRP A 77 -12.02 -7.71 14.59
C TRP A 77 -11.05 -7.57 15.75
N ASP A 78 -10.26 -8.60 16.00
CA ASP A 78 -9.03 -8.47 16.80
C ASP A 78 -7.84 -8.33 15.85
N VAL A 79 -7.09 -7.24 16.02
CA VAL A 79 -5.88 -6.96 15.23
C VAL A 79 -4.67 -7.04 16.16
N SER A 80 -3.91 -8.12 16.03
CA SER A 80 -2.65 -8.36 16.74
C SER A 80 -1.56 -7.39 16.25
N ALA A 81 -0.86 -6.80 17.21
CA ALA A 81 0.30 -5.96 16.96
C ALA A 81 1.17 -5.92 18.22
N SER A 82 2.43 -5.49 18.10
CA SER A 82 3.36 -5.48 19.22
C SER A 82 2.78 -4.73 20.43
N TYR A 83 2.96 -5.28 21.63
CA TYR A 83 2.58 -4.62 22.86
C TYR A 83 3.17 -3.19 22.92
N GLY A 84 2.36 -2.20 23.25
CA GLY A 84 2.78 -0.80 23.28
C GLY A 84 2.72 -0.07 21.92
N ALA A 85 2.43 -0.76 20.81
CA ALA A 85 2.24 -0.13 19.50
C ALA A 85 1.08 0.88 19.54
N PHE A 86 1.17 1.97 18.80
CA PHE A 86 0.12 2.99 18.80
C PHE A 86 -1.15 2.49 18.10
N ILE A 87 -2.29 2.80 18.72
CA ILE A 87 -3.62 2.65 18.14
C ILE A 87 -4.11 4.02 17.68
N PHE A 88 -4.62 4.07 16.45
CA PHE A 88 -5.10 5.27 15.80
C PHE A 88 -6.57 5.12 15.43
N PRO A 89 -7.34 6.22 15.36
CA PRO A 89 -8.71 6.15 14.90
C PRO A 89 -8.75 5.81 13.41
N MET A 90 -9.86 5.20 12.99
CA MET A 90 -10.08 4.77 11.61
C MET A 90 -10.28 5.96 10.66
N ALA A 91 -10.78 7.08 11.20
CA ALA A 91 -10.90 8.36 10.53
C ALA A 91 -10.78 9.49 11.56
N ALA A 92 -10.76 10.75 11.11
CA ALA A 92 -10.89 11.87 12.03
C ALA A 92 -12.25 11.84 12.74
N GLY A 93 -12.34 12.43 13.93
CA GLY A 93 -13.58 12.39 14.70
C GLY A 93 -13.48 13.10 16.05
N LYS A 94 -14.49 12.87 16.89
CA LYS A 94 -14.55 13.33 18.27
C LYS A 94 -14.63 12.12 19.20
N VAL A 95 -13.81 12.12 20.25
CA VAL A 95 -13.83 11.07 21.26
C VAL A 95 -15.12 11.17 22.06
N SER A 96 -16.00 10.17 21.92
CA SER A 96 -17.26 10.07 22.65
C SER A 96 -17.09 9.42 24.02
N TYR A 97 -16.07 8.56 24.15
CA TYR A 97 -15.69 7.96 25.42
C TYR A 97 -14.20 7.63 25.43
N ALA A 98 -13.54 7.82 26.57
CA ALA A 98 -12.18 7.37 26.83
C ALA A 98 -12.04 7.00 28.30
N GLY A 99 -11.68 5.75 28.60
CA GLY A 99 -11.54 5.31 29.97
C GLY A 99 -11.18 3.85 30.13
N CYS A 100 -10.93 3.47 31.39
CA CYS A 100 -10.59 2.11 31.77
C CYS A 100 -11.63 1.57 32.72
N ASN A 101 -12.62 0.90 32.16
CA ASN A 101 -13.60 0.12 32.88
C ASN A 101 -13.84 -1.18 32.11
N ASN A 102 -14.10 -2.27 32.81
CA ASN A 102 -14.29 -3.56 32.14
C ASN A 102 -15.70 -3.71 31.54
N ALA A 103 -16.33 -2.61 31.10
CA ALA A 103 -17.62 -2.64 30.43
C ALA A 103 -17.50 -3.49 29.16
N GLY A 104 -18.39 -4.48 28.99
CA GLY A 104 -18.36 -5.38 27.84
C GLY A 104 -17.09 -6.24 27.71
N GLY A 105 -16.20 -6.23 28.71
CA GLY A 105 -14.90 -6.93 28.65
C GLY A 105 -13.76 -6.12 28.00
N TYR A 106 -13.97 -4.86 27.65
CA TYR A 106 -12.99 -4.08 26.86
C TYR A 106 -11.73 -3.65 27.64
N GLY A 107 -11.77 -3.62 28.97
CA GLY A 107 -10.67 -3.09 29.78
C GLY A 107 -10.47 -1.58 29.59
N CYS A 108 -9.34 -1.16 29.05
CA CYS A 108 -9.17 0.23 28.61
C CYS A 108 -9.61 0.40 27.16
N TRP A 109 -10.46 1.39 26.92
CA TRP A 109 -11.06 1.58 25.62
C TRP A 109 -11.41 3.02 25.29
N VAL A 110 -11.54 3.26 23.98
CA VAL A 110 -11.91 4.54 23.39
C VAL A 110 -13.03 4.32 22.39
N LEU A 111 -14.02 5.22 22.40
CA LEU A 111 -15.07 5.33 21.39
C LEU A 111 -14.89 6.65 20.64
N VAL A 112 -14.81 6.61 19.32
CA VAL A 112 -14.70 7.80 18.47
C VAL A 112 -15.93 7.90 17.58
N ASP A 113 -16.58 9.06 17.60
CA ASP A 113 -17.64 9.45 16.66
C ASP A 113 -17.01 10.15 15.45
N HIS A 114 -17.26 9.58 14.27
CA HIS A 114 -16.71 10.06 13.00
C HIS A 114 -17.68 10.94 12.21
N GLY A 115 -18.88 11.21 12.73
CA GLY A 115 -19.98 11.80 11.98
C GLY A 115 -20.69 10.78 11.08
N ASP A 116 -21.71 11.25 10.37
CA ASP A 116 -22.55 10.42 9.48
C ASP A 116 -23.14 9.16 10.16
N GLY A 117 -23.32 9.20 11.48
CA GLY A 117 -23.81 8.08 12.27
C GLY A 117 -22.79 6.98 12.57
N TYR A 118 -21.52 7.11 12.16
CA TYR A 118 -20.49 6.10 12.39
C TYR A 118 -19.70 6.33 13.67
N LEU A 119 -19.57 5.27 14.48
CA LEU A 119 -18.68 5.23 15.64
C LEU A 119 -17.71 4.05 15.53
N SER A 120 -16.56 4.19 16.17
CA SER A 120 -15.57 3.12 16.26
C SER A 120 -15.09 2.93 17.69
N LEU A 121 -15.01 1.67 18.10
CA LEU A 121 -14.58 1.27 19.43
C LEU A 121 -13.22 0.59 19.36
N TYR A 122 -12.32 0.97 20.26
CA TYR A 122 -10.97 0.42 20.38
C TYR A 122 -10.77 -0.08 21.81
N GLY A 123 -10.63 -1.40 22.00
CA GLY A 123 -10.49 -2.04 23.30
C GLY A 123 -9.10 -2.59 23.58
N HIS A 124 -8.95 -3.17 24.78
CA HIS A 124 -7.75 -3.84 25.28
C HIS A 124 -6.50 -2.95 25.33
N MET A 125 -6.68 -1.64 25.47
CA MET A 125 -5.59 -0.67 25.39
C MET A 125 -4.74 -0.60 26.68
N ILE A 126 -3.58 0.03 26.57
CA ILE A 126 -2.78 0.52 27.70
C ILE A 126 -2.25 1.92 27.39
N ASP A 127 -1.70 2.56 28.41
CA ASP A 127 -0.87 3.76 28.30
C ASP A 127 0.36 3.61 29.20
N GLU A 128 1.28 4.58 29.15
CA GLU A 128 2.59 4.65 29.82
C GLU A 128 2.49 4.58 31.36
N GLY A 129 2.11 3.42 31.90
CA GLY A 129 2.06 3.17 33.35
C GLY A 129 1.06 2.11 33.84
N GLY A 130 0.31 1.44 32.95
CA GLY A 130 -0.54 0.31 33.34
C GLY A 130 -2.05 0.61 33.31
N GLY A 131 -2.63 0.61 32.10
CA GLY A 131 -4.08 0.67 31.90
C GLY A 131 -4.66 2.08 31.95
N ARG A 132 -4.29 2.95 31.00
CA ARG A 132 -4.95 4.22 30.68
C ARG A 132 -5.01 4.41 29.16
N VAL A 133 -5.68 5.46 28.67
CA VAL A 133 -5.76 5.85 27.24
C VAL A 133 -5.19 7.26 27.08
N ARG A 134 -4.73 7.64 25.88
CA ARG A 134 -3.98 8.90 25.65
C ARG A 134 -4.86 10.12 25.36
N VAL A 135 -6.14 9.89 25.08
CA VAL A 135 -7.12 10.92 24.74
C VAL A 135 -8.18 11.06 25.82
N ARG A 136 -8.93 12.16 25.79
CA ARG A 136 -10.05 12.42 26.72
C ARG A 136 -11.38 12.49 26.00
N THR A 137 -12.47 12.15 26.70
CA THR A 137 -13.82 12.39 26.19
C THR A 137 -14.00 13.85 25.79
N GLY A 138 -14.55 14.08 24.61
CA GLY A 138 -14.76 15.39 23.99
C GLY A 138 -13.64 15.87 23.08
N GLU A 139 -12.47 15.21 23.11
CA GLU A 139 -11.29 15.58 22.30
C GLU A 139 -11.52 15.34 20.81
N LYS A 140 -11.04 16.25 19.95
CA LYS A 140 -11.03 16.05 18.50
C LYS A 140 -9.74 15.35 18.10
N VAL A 141 -9.87 14.28 17.33
CA VAL A 141 -8.75 13.45 16.87
C VAL A 141 -8.67 13.49 15.36
N SER A 142 -7.45 13.63 14.83
CA SER A 142 -7.18 13.35 13.42
C SER A 142 -6.99 11.85 13.22
N SER A 143 -7.01 11.41 11.97
CA SER A 143 -6.75 10.01 11.65
C SER A 143 -5.37 9.52 12.13
N TRP A 144 -4.42 10.41 12.42
CA TRP A 144 -3.08 10.10 12.92
C TRP A 144 -2.87 10.44 14.40
N THR A 145 -3.93 10.80 15.12
CA THR A 145 -3.82 11.07 16.57
C THR A 145 -3.81 9.74 17.33
N PRO A 146 -2.76 9.43 18.12
CA PRO A 146 -2.74 8.20 18.91
C PRO A 146 -3.80 8.22 20.00
N LEU A 147 -4.71 7.24 20.00
CA LEU A 147 -5.75 7.09 21.02
C LEU A 147 -5.21 6.44 22.30
N GLY A 148 -4.20 5.60 22.14
CA GLY A 148 -3.60 4.79 23.19
C GLY A 148 -2.63 3.79 22.57
N ARG A 149 -2.29 2.75 23.32
CA ARG A 149 -1.37 1.71 22.86
C ARG A 149 -2.00 0.32 22.96
N VAL A 150 -1.58 -0.58 22.08
CA VAL A 150 -1.92 -1.99 22.08
C VAL A 150 -1.53 -2.60 23.42
N GLY A 151 -2.47 -3.30 24.03
CA GLY A 151 -2.34 -3.83 25.37
C GLY A 151 -2.98 -5.21 25.50
N TRP A 152 -3.32 -5.56 26.73
CA TRP A 152 -3.95 -6.83 27.06
C TRP A 152 -4.84 -6.71 28.31
N THR A 153 -5.60 -5.61 28.40
CA THR A 153 -6.51 -5.35 29.53
C THR A 153 -7.91 -5.87 29.28
N GLY A 154 -8.66 -6.22 30.32
CA GLY A 154 -10.06 -6.67 30.20
C GLY A 154 -10.16 -8.18 30.03
N MET A 155 -11.18 -8.66 29.31
CA MET A 155 -11.44 -10.09 29.13
C MET A 155 -10.88 -10.56 27.78
N THR A 156 -9.72 -11.21 27.81
CA THR A 156 -8.93 -11.52 26.60
C THR A 156 -7.95 -12.66 26.86
N SER A 157 -7.62 -13.50 25.85
CA SER A 157 -6.93 -14.79 26.07
C SER A 157 -5.79 -15.17 25.10
N PHE A 158 -5.46 -14.35 24.10
CA PHE A 158 -4.49 -14.72 23.03
C PHE A 158 -3.34 -13.71 22.84
N GLY A 159 -3.03 -12.90 23.86
CA GLY A 159 -1.90 -11.98 23.87
C GLY A 159 -2.24 -10.55 23.38
N PRO A 160 -1.23 -9.69 23.15
CA PRO A 160 -1.45 -8.28 22.80
C PRO A 160 -2.15 -8.06 21.46
N HIS A 161 -3.27 -7.34 21.47
CA HIS A 161 -4.03 -6.93 20.28
C HIS A 161 -4.89 -5.69 20.58
N VAL A 162 -5.50 -5.13 19.54
CA VAL A 162 -6.62 -4.20 19.68
C VAL A 162 -7.91 -4.90 19.26
N HIS A 163 -8.92 -4.86 20.13
CA HIS A 163 -10.29 -5.22 19.79
C HIS A 163 -10.95 -4.02 19.11
N TRP A 164 -11.48 -4.21 17.91
CA TRP A 164 -11.97 -3.11 17.09
C TRP A 164 -13.36 -3.38 16.53
N GLU A 165 -14.28 -2.47 16.82
CA GLU A 165 -15.66 -2.53 16.33
C GLU A 165 -16.00 -1.27 15.54
N ILE A 166 -16.84 -1.43 14.52
CA ILE A 166 -17.50 -0.34 13.83
C ILE A 166 -18.99 -0.40 14.16
N HIS A 167 -19.57 0.76 14.48
CA HIS A 167 -20.98 0.93 14.79
C HIS A 167 -21.59 1.96 13.85
N HIS A 168 -22.88 1.79 13.55
CA HIS A 168 -23.70 2.79 12.88
C HIS A 168 -24.95 3.08 13.74
N ALA A 169 -25.34 4.35 13.86
CA ALA A 169 -26.40 4.81 14.76
C ALA A 169 -27.73 4.04 14.59
N GLU A 170 -28.06 3.66 13.36
CA GLU A 170 -29.31 2.93 13.06
C GLU A 170 -29.16 1.40 13.09
N GLN A 171 -27.95 0.88 12.87
CA GLN A 171 -27.72 -0.56 12.68
C GLN A 171 -27.05 -1.22 13.89
N GLY A 172 -26.57 -0.44 14.86
CA GLY A 172 -25.70 -0.92 15.92
C GLY A 172 -24.34 -1.35 15.38
N ARG A 173 -23.77 -2.45 15.88
CA ARG A 173 -22.52 -3.01 15.35
C ARG A 173 -22.70 -3.43 13.90
N VAL A 174 -21.73 -3.08 13.06
CA VAL A 174 -21.68 -3.46 11.65
C VAL A 174 -20.44 -4.31 11.39
N ARG A 175 -20.51 -5.20 10.39
CA ARG A 175 -19.36 -6.03 10.01
C ARG A 175 -18.24 -5.20 9.41
N ASN A 176 -17.02 -5.36 9.94
CA ASN A 176 -15.83 -4.68 9.45
C ASN A 176 -15.50 -5.08 8.00
N ASP A 177 -15.82 -6.31 7.62
CA ASP A 177 -15.64 -6.91 6.29
C ASP A 177 -16.55 -6.31 5.22
N ARG A 178 -17.48 -5.41 5.59
CA ARG A 178 -18.21 -4.54 4.65
C ARG A 178 -17.43 -3.30 4.25
N PHE A 179 -16.45 -2.90 5.06
CA PHE A 179 -15.62 -1.72 4.83
C PHE A 179 -14.19 -2.10 4.43
N PHE A 180 -13.64 -3.15 5.00
CA PHE A 180 -12.27 -3.59 4.79
C PHE A 180 -12.25 -4.97 4.10
N SER A 181 -11.28 -5.17 3.21
CA SER A 181 -11.06 -6.50 2.64
C SER A 181 -10.19 -7.32 3.58
N ARG A 182 -10.62 -8.53 3.94
CA ARG A 182 -9.77 -9.46 4.72
C ARG A 182 -8.47 -9.81 3.96
N ALA A 183 -8.48 -9.72 2.63
CA ALA A 183 -7.30 -9.97 1.80
C ALA A 183 -6.30 -8.79 1.78
N SER A 184 -6.67 -7.60 2.26
CA SER A 184 -5.78 -6.42 2.31
C SER A 184 -5.09 -6.24 3.67
N ILE A 185 -5.26 -7.19 4.59
CA ILE A 185 -4.56 -7.26 5.87
C ILE A 185 -3.97 -8.67 6.01
N VAL A 186 -2.78 -8.78 6.60
CA VAL A 186 -2.21 -10.10 6.89
C VAL A 186 -3.12 -10.81 7.89
N TYR A 187 -3.50 -12.06 7.61
CA TYR A 187 -4.40 -12.83 8.45
C TYR A 187 -3.66 -14.01 9.08
N CYS A 188 -3.87 -14.22 10.37
CA CYS A 188 -3.30 -15.33 11.12
C CYS A 188 -4.13 -15.60 12.37
N LYS A 189 -4.93 -16.67 12.31
CA LYS A 189 -5.92 -16.98 13.34
C LYS A 189 -5.25 -17.25 14.69
N PHE A 190 -5.66 -16.50 15.72
CA PHE A 190 -5.22 -16.61 17.11
C PHE A 190 -3.71 -16.43 17.37
N CYS A 191 -2.93 -15.85 16.46
CA CYS A 191 -1.53 -15.57 16.77
C CYS A 191 -1.35 -14.25 17.53
N ALA A 192 -0.46 -14.30 18.52
CA ALA A 192 0.08 -13.11 19.16
C ALA A 192 1.11 -12.46 18.23
N ALA A 193 1.22 -11.13 18.26
CA ALA A 193 2.31 -10.41 17.63
C ALA A 193 3.59 -10.51 18.49
N ASP A 194 4.10 -11.71 18.70
CA ASP A 194 5.34 -11.99 19.44
C ASP A 194 6.59 -12.06 18.53
N GLY A 195 6.43 -11.67 17.26
CA GLY A 195 7.48 -11.75 16.24
C GLY A 195 7.61 -13.14 15.60
N SER A 196 6.79 -14.12 15.98
CA SER A 196 6.77 -15.47 15.39
C SER A 196 5.78 -15.62 14.21
N VAL A 197 5.19 -14.51 13.71
CA VAL A 197 4.22 -14.55 12.61
C VAL A 197 4.84 -15.26 11.42
N VAL A 198 4.43 -16.52 11.25
CA VAL A 198 4.71 -17.32 10.07
C VAL A 198 4.05 -16.57 8.91
N GLN A 199 4.90 -15.98 8.06
CA GLN A 199 4.51 -15.37 6.80
C GLN A 199 3.95 -16.46 5.86
N THR A 200 2.67 -16.79 6.00
CA THR A 200 1.90 -17.55 5.00
C THR A 200 0.43 -17.22 5.27
N VAL A 201 -0.32 -16.51 4.43
CA VAL A 201 -0.45 -16.62 2.98
C VAL A 201 -0.55 -15.20 2.42
N VAL A 202 0.50 -14.73 1.75
CA VAL A 202 0.26 -13.75 0.67
C VAL A 202 -0.53 -14.55 -0.35
N ALA A 203 -1.83 -14.26 -0.49
CA ALA A 203 -2.58 -14.76 -1.62
C ALA A 203 -1.96 -14.15 -2.87
N SER A 204 -0.94 -14.83 -3.39
CA SER A 204 -0.57 -14.78 -4.80
C SER A 204 -1.71 -15.43 -5.57
N ALA A 205 -2.86 -14.76 -5.59
CA ALA A 205 -3.99 -15.09 -6.44
C ALA A 205 -4.05 -14.04 -7.55
N TYR A 206 -3.01 -14.05 -8.37
CA TYR A 206 -3.13 -13.71 -9.80
C TYR A 206 -2.31 -14.71 -10.62
N THR A 207 -2.50 -16.01 -10.34
CA THR A 207 -2.24 -17.05 -11.35
C THR A 207 -3.49 -17.17 -12.21
N GLY A 208 -3.63 -16.23 -13.15
CA GLY A 208 -4.67 -16.21 -14.16
C GLY A 208 -4.08 -15.91 -15.53
N GLY A 209 -3.57 -16.95 -16.18
CA GLY A 209 -3.52 -17.05 -17.65
C GLY A 209 -2.34 -16.42 -18.39
N GLY A 210 -1.51 -17.29 -18.98
CA GLY A 210 -0.75 -17.00 -20.21
C GLY A 210 0.46 -16.07 -20.07
N GLY A 211 1.61 -16.49 -20.60
CA GLY A 211 2.80 -15.66 -20.67
C GLY A 211 2.56 -14.37 -21.47
N ILE A 212 2.24 -13.30 -20.76
CA ILE A 212 2.32 -11.93 -21.25
C ILE A 212 3.28 -11.24 -20.28
N LEU A 213 4.41 -10.76 -20.80
CA LEU A 213 5.34 -9.93 -20.03
C LEU A 213 4.51 -8.84 -19.34
N SER A 214 4.57 -8.74 -18.02
CA SER A 214 3.76 -7.79 -17.27
C SER A 214 4.01 -6.37 -17.83
N ARG A 215 3.00 -5.48 -17.78
CA ARG A 215 3.12 -4.12 -18.34
C ARG A 215 4.28 -3.34 -17.71
N GLU A 216 4.64 -3.70 -16.49
CA GLU A 216 5.74 -3.23 -15.67
C GLU A 216 7.07 -3.73 -16.21
N LEU A 217 7.14 -4.98 -16.65
CA LEU A 217 8.31 -5.55 -17.31
C LEU A 217 8.50 -4.94 -18.71
N ILE A 218 7.41 -4.73 -19.45
CA ILE A 218 7.43 -4.02 -20.74
C ILE A 218 7.89 -2.57 -20.53
N GLY A 219 7.37 -1.89 -19.51
CA GLY A 219 7.78 -0.53 -19.13
C GLY A 219 9.25 -0.45 -18.74
N ALA A 220 9.73 -1.39 -17.92
CA ALA A 220 11.13 -1.46 -17.52
C ALA A 220 12.06 -1.74 -18.72
N LEU A 221 11.66 -2.63 -19.63
CA LEU A 221 12.40 -2.92 -20.86
C LEU A 221 12.44 -1.71 -21.80
N LEU A 222 11.33 -0.97 -21.94
CA LEU A 222 11.25 0.25 -22.74
C LEU A 222 12.11 1.37 -22.14
N LEU A 223 12.13 1.52 -20.82
CA LEU A 223 12.99 2.49 -20.12
C LEU A 223 14.48 2.13 -20.24
N LEU A 224 14.82 0.84 -20.17
CA LEU A 224 16.18 0.36 -20.41
C LEU A 224 16.61 0.57 -21.87
N LEU A 225 15.72 0.33 -22.84
CA LEU A 225 15.95 0.63 -24.26
C LEU A 225 16.11 2.13 -24.51
N LEU A 226 15.25 2.97 -23.92
CA LEU A 226 15.39 4.43 -24.00
C LEU A 226 16.69 4.89 -23.34
N GLY A 227 17.02 4.34 -22.17
CA GLY A 227 18.28 4.60 -21.47
C GLY A 227 19.48 4.22 -22.34
N ALA A 228 19.45 3.05 -22.99
CA ALA A 228 20.49 2.64 -23.92
C ALA A 228 20.59 3.61 -25.11
N LEU A 229 19.47 4.05 -25.69
CA LEU A 229 19.47 5.01 -26.80
C LEU A 229 19.96 6.41 -26.38
N ILE A 230 19.77 6.80 -25.13
CA ILE A 230 20.22 8.09 -24.57
C ILE A 230 21.70 8.06 -24.17
N PHE A 231 22.19 6.93 -23.65
CA PHE A 231 23.56 6.79 -23.12
C PHE A 231 24.58 6.25 -24.14
N PHE A 232 24.16 5.42 -25.11
CA PHE A 232 25.04 5.05 -26.21
C PHE A 232 25.10 6.20 -27.21
N ARG A 233 26.30 6.77 -27.38
CA ARG A 233 26.57 7.86 -28.32
C ARG A 233 25.90 7.54 -29.68
N PRO A 234 25.05 8.43 -30.24
CA PRO A 234 24.35 8.17 -31.50
C PRO A 234 25.31 7.86 -32.66
N GLU A 235 26.55 8.34 -32.57
CA GLU A 235 27.65 8.04 -33.49
C GLU A 235 27.98 6.53 -33.56
N VAL A 236 27.92 5.80 -32.44
CA VAL A 236 28.24 4.36 -32.39
C VAL A 236 27.09 3.53 -32.97
N VAL A 237 25.84 3.92 -32.67
CA VAL A 237 24.64 3.27 -33.22
C VAL A 237 24.56 3.49 -34.73
N ALA A 238 24.84 4.71 -35.21
CA ALA A 238 24.88 5.01 -36.64
C ALA A 238 25.97 4.22 -37.38
N VAL A 239 27.18 4.10 -36.80
CA VAL A 239 28.26 3.27 -37.38
C VAL A 239 27.88 1.78 -37.39
N GLY A 240 27.20 1.29 -36.35
CA GLY A 240 26.71 -0.08 -36.27
C GLY A 240 25.67 -0.39 -37.35
N VAL A 241 24.64 0.46 -37.47
CA VAL A 241 23.59 0.33 -38.50
C VAL A 241 24.17 0.43 -39.91
N HIS A 242 25.12 1.35 -40.14
CA HIS A 242 25.77 1.50 -41.45
C HIS A 242 26.67 0.30 -41.81
N ARG A 243 27.32 -0.34 -40.83
CA ARG A 243 28.11 -1.56 -41.05
C ARG A 243 27.20 -2.76 -41.35
N ALA A 244 26.11 -2.92 -40.59
CA ALA A 244 25.12 -3.95 -40.82
C ALA A 244 24.46 -3.81 -42.21
N GLY A 245 24.09 -2.59 -42.61
CA GLY A 245 23.54 -2.31 -43.93
C GLY A 245 24.50 -2.66 -45.08
N ARG A 246 25.79 -2.37 -44.95
CA ARG A 246 26.81 -2.74 -45.95
C ARG A 246 27.07 -4.25 -46.00
N ALA A 247 26.98 -4.95 -44.88
CA ALA A 247 27.11 -6.40 -44.86
C ALA A 247 25.90 -7.07 -45.55
N LEU A 248 24.69 -6.58 -45.28
CA LEU A 248 23.47 -7.06 -45.90
C LEU A 248 23.43 -6.78 -47.41
N SER A 249 23.87 -5.59 -47.85
CA SER A 249 23.90 -5.28 -49.29
C SER A 249 24.88 -6.18 -50.05
N ARG A 250 26.05 -6.49 -49.46
CA ARG A 250 27.00 -7.44 -50.05
C ARG A 250 26.42 -8.84 -50.10
N PHE A 251 25.80 -9.30 -49.01
CA PHE A 251 25.15 -10.60 -48.96
C PHE A 251 24.08 -10.75 -50.06
N LEU A 252 23.23 -9.73 -50.21
CA LEU A 252 22.20 -9.70 -51.25
C LEU A 252 22.80 -9.68 -52.66
N GLN A 253 23.87 -8.92 -52.91
CA GLN A 253 24.57 -8.93 -54.21
C GLN A 253 25.22 -10.29 -54.52
N THR A 254 25.87 -10.92 -53.54
CA THR A 254 26.40 -12.29 -53.71
C THR A 254 25.30 -13.32 -53.92
N SER A 255 24.12 -13.15 -53.31
CA SER A 255 22.99 -14.03 -53.58
C SER A 255 22.47 -13.85 -55.01
N GLN A 256 22.38 -12.62 -55.52
CA GLN A 256 21.93 -12.36 -56.90
C GLN A 256 22.92 -12.87 -57.96
N SER A 257 24.24 -12.85 -57.68
CA SER A 257 25.24 -13.41 -58.61
C SER A 257 25.23 -14.95 -58.68
N VAL A 258 24.75 -15.64 -57.63
CA VAL A 258 24.61 -17.11 -57.62
C VAL A 258 23.42 -17.59 -58.47
N TRP A 259 22.41 -16.74 -58.69
CA TRP A 259 21.23 -17.06 -59.51
C TRP A 259 21.34 -16.65 -60.99
N GLN A 260 22.47 -16.09 -61.44
CA GLN A 260 22.72 -15.74 -62.85
C GLN A 260 23.72 -16.66 -63.55
N THR A 261 24.18 -17.73 -62.87
CA THR A 261 25.03 -18.76 -63.47
C THR A 261 24.48 -20.15 -63.17
N THR A 262 23.27 -20.43 -63.68
CA THR A 262 22.74 -21.76 -64.06
C THR A 262 21.43 -21.56 -64.80
#